data_AF-A0A947VV01-F1
#
_entry.id   AF-A0A947VV01-F1
#
_cell.length_a   1.000
_cell.length_b   1.000
_cell.length_c   1.000
_cell.angle_alpha   90.00
_cell.angle_beta   90.00
_cell.angle_gamma   90.00
#
_symmetry.space_group_name_H-M   'P 1'
#
loop_
_entity.id
_entity.type
_entity.pdbx_description
1 polymer ?
#
loop_
_entity_poly.entity_id
_entity_poly.type
_entity_poly.pdbx_seq_one_letter_code
_entity_poly.pdbx_strand_id
1 'polypeptide(L)'
;MADGHNVTVDNAVGAGVYVRPGTSAVFTVDLATNNDVTIDGSSIVHLEDVAHSTGDAGIMALGVENEDQADLSTGDKDYTPIAVTKEGNVIVKQEGTITVTESSPLSGFATSAKQLADGHNVTVDNAAGAAAVNIQDGGNTITVDGAVTTSGTVALTNDSLIGAGDPTIDSYAHVAINLNAGANQVLVSSAASKQIWVYGITYTCSVAGTVSFQDEDDTAITGIMDHAANSGLSHPTSGNFAMPIWKLGTDKDLEVDVVTAAIDGWLDYAIVSV
;
A
#
# COMPACT_ATOMS: atom_id res chain seq x y z
N MET A 1 35.77 96.89 -6.71
CA MET A 1 34.59 96.63 -5.87
C MET A 1 34.91 95.41 -5.04
N ALA A 2 34.55 95.40 -3.76
CA ALA A 2 34.90 94.30 -2.86
C ALA A 2 34.22 93.01 -3.32
N ASP A 3 34.98 91.91 -3.30
CA ASP A 3 34.52 90.57 -3.64
C ASP A 3 33.57 90.09 -2.53
N GLY A 4 32.29 89.85 -2.84
CA GLY A 4 31.31 89.36 -1.84
C GLY A 4 29.96 90.08 -1.77
N HIS A 5 29.49 90.72 -2.84
CA HIS A 5 28.10 91.19 -2.89
C HIS A 5 27.16 90.07 -3.38
N ASN A 6 26.15 89.73 -2.58
CA ASN A 6 25.03 88.92 -3.05
C ASN A 6 24.25 89.75 -4.09
N VAL A 7 24.11 89.20 -5.30
CA VAL A 7 23.28 89.80 -6.34
C VAL A 7 21.92 89.12 -6.28
N THR A 8 20.91 89.84 -5.78
CA THR A 8 19.51 89.41 -5.91
C THR A 8 18.98 89.88 -7.26
N VAL A 9 18.72 88.93 -8.16
CA VAL A 9 18.04 89.22 -9.43
C VAL A 9 16.57 88.90 -9.25
N ASP A 10 15.76 89.94 -9.03
CA ASP A 10 14.30 89.83 -9.07
C ASP A 10 13.82 90.00 -10.51
N ASN A 11 13.50 88.88 -11.15
CA ASN A 11 13.08 88.85 -12.55
C ASN A 11 11.58 88.56 -12.64
N ALA A 12 10.78 89.58 -12.39
CA ALA A 12 9.32 89.50 -12.39
C ALA A 12 8.69 89.26 -13.79
N VAL A 13 9.48 89.25 -14.88
CA VAL A 13 8.96 89.29 -16.26
C VAL A 13 9.59 88.21 -17.16
N GLY A 14 9.67 86.97 -16.70
CA GLY A 14 9.84 85.77 -17.56
C GLY A 14 11.06 85.70 -18.50
N ALA A 15 11.97 86.67 -18.46
CA ALA A 15 13.17 86.70 -19.30
C ALA A 15 14.27 85.90 -18.61
N GLY A 16 14.68 84.75 -19.15
CA GLY A 16 15.66 83.87 -18.49
C GLY A 16 16.88 84.63 -17.94
N VAL A 17 17.24 84.36 -16.69
CA VAL A 17 18.44 84.96 -16.09
C VAL A 17 19.66 84.27 -16.69
N TYR A 18 20.31 84.93 -17.64
CA TYR A 18 21.52 84.42 -18.26
C TYR A 18 22.74 84.84 -17.45
N VAL A 19 23.20 83.93 -16.58
CA VAL A 19 24.47 84.10 -15.86
C VAL A 19 25.59 83.50 -16.70
N ARG A 20 26.58 84.31 -17.08
CA ARG A 20 27.86 83.80 -17.62
C ARG A 20 28.85 83.66 -16.48
N PRO A 21 29.01 82.47 -15.88
CA PRO A 21 30.10 82.28 -14.93
C PRO A 21 31.43 82.55 -15.64
N GLY A 22 32.31 83.32 -15.00
CA GLY A 22 33.71 83.36 -15.41
C GLY A 22 34.34 81.97 -15.27
N THR A 23 35.50 81.76 -15.86
CA THR A 23 36.23 80.48 -15.76
C THR A 23 36.34 80.07 -14.28
N SER A 24 35.80 78.90 -13.94
CA SER A 24 35.78 78.32 -12.58
C SER A 24 34.79 78.90 -11.55
N ALA A 25 33.78 79.69 -11.95
CA ALA A 25 32.70 80.06 -11.02
C ALA A 25 31.71 78.90 -10.84
N VAL A 26 31.40 78.56 -9.58
CA VAL A 26 30.38 77.57 -9.21
C VAL A 26 29.04 78.29 -9.09
N PHE A 27 28.04 77.86 -9.86
CA PHE A 27 26.67 78.32 -9.73
C PHE A 27 25.91 77.39 -8.80
N THR A 28 25.73 77.81 -7.55
CA THR A 28 24.89 77.09 -6.59
C THR A 28 23.48 77.64 -6.68
N VAL A 29 22.52 76.82 -7.10
CA VAL A 29 21.10 77.16 -6.99
C VAL A 29 20.65 76.72 -5.60
N ASP A 30 20.56 77.67 -4.67
CA ASP A 30 19.89 77.43 -3.39
C ASP A 30 18.40 77.54 -3.63
N LEU A 31 17.78 76.39 -3.76
CA LEU A 31 16.34 76.27 -3.83
C LEU A 31 15.88 76.21 -2.36
N ALA A 32 14.91 77.02 -1.92
CA ALA A 32 14.41 77.08 -0.53
C ALA A 32 13.62 75.83 -0.08
N THR A 33 12.44 75.95 0.55
CA THR A 33 11.68 74.78 1.09
C THR A 33 10.71 74.13 0.09
N ASN A 34 10.53 74.70 -1.11
CA ASN A 34 9.67 74.18 -2.18
C ASN A 34 10.41 74.28 -3.52
N ASN A 35 11.15 73.22 -3.85
CA ASN A 35 12.21 73.26 -4.84
C ASN A 35 11.96 72.33 -6.01
N ASP A 36 10.96 72.65 -6.79
CA ASP A 36 10.78 71.96 -8.06
C ASP A 36 11.81 72.52 -9.05
N VAL A 37 12.92 71.80 -9.22
CA VAL A 37 13.76 72.00 -10.41
C VAL A 37 12.94 71.49 -11.59
N THR A 38 12.32 72.41 -12.32
CA THR A 38 11.71 72.08 -13.61
C THR A 38 12.83 71.84 -14.60
N ILE A 39 13.26 70.59 -14.70
CA ILE A 39 14.15 70.11 -15.74
C ILE A 39 13.29 69.88 -16.97
N ASP A 40 13.67 70.46 -18.11
CA ASP A 40 12.99 70.17 -19.37
C ASP A 40 13.05 68.66 -19.64
N GLY A 41 11.88 68.04 -19.82
CA GLY A 41 11.75 66.61 -20.06
C GLY A 41 12.60 66.14 -21.24
N SER A 42 12.86 67.01 -22.23
CA SER A 42 13.74 66.72 -23.36
C SER A 42 15.18 66.36 -22.96
N SER A 43 15.62 66.78 -21.76
CA SER A 43 16.99 66.57 -21.26
C SER A 43 17.19 65.27 -20.45
N ILE A 44 16.09 64.64 -20.02
CA ILE A 44 16.09 63.35 -19.29
C ILE A 44 15.53 62.20 -20.13
N VAL A 45 14.76 62.53 -21.16
CA VAL A 45 14.32 61.60 -22.19
C VAL A 45 15.54 61.16 -22.99
N HIS A 46 15.75 59.84 -23.04
CA HIS A 46 16.76 59.28 -23.93
C HIS A 46 16.08 59.04 -25.27
N LEU A 47 16.70 59.54 -26.34
CA LEU A 47 16.31 59.11 -27.68
C LEU A 47 16.53 57.60 -27.73
N GLU A 48 15.46 56.89 -28.02
CA GLU A 48 15.48 55.47 -28.32
C GLU A 48 16.54 55.21 -29.41
N ASP A 49 17.19 54.06 -29.36
CA ASP A 49 18.12 53.70 -30.43
C ASP A 49 17.38 53.56 -31.78
N VAL A 50 18.14 53.55 -32.87
CA VAL A 50 17.67 53.79 -34.25
C VAL A 50 16.59 52.79 -34.75
N ALA A 51 16.22 51.76 -33.98
CA ALA A 51 15.44 50.61 -34.45
C ALA A 51 13.91 50.71 -34.32
N HIS A 52 13.35 51.73 -33.68
CA HIS A 52 11.90 51.80 -33.42
C HIS A 52 11.20 52.88 -34.27
N SER A 53 10.16 52.47 -35.00
CA SER A 53 9.53 53.25 -36.07
C SER A 53 8.46 54.24 -35.59
N THR A 54 8.08 54.20 -34.30
CA THR A 54 7.08 55.10 -33.73
C THR A 54 7.69 56.37 -33.11
N GLY A 55 8.98 56.36 -32.80
CA GLY A 55 9.72 57.55 -32.33
C GLY A 55 9.28 58.05 -30.95
N ASP A 56 8.74 57.17 -30.12
CA ASP A 56 8.23 57.53 -28.81
C ASP A 56 9.38 57.77 -27.82
N ALA A 57 9.36 58.94 -27.18
CA ALA A 57 10.36 59.35 -26.20
C ALA A 57 10.05 58.76 -24.82
N GLY A 58 11.02 58.12 -24.16
CA GLY A 58 10.85 57.49 -22.85
C GLY A 58 11.93 57.86 -21.82
N ILE A 59 11.61 57.65 -20.55
CA ILE A 59 12.57 57.68 -19.43
C ILE A 59 12.81 56.24 -18.99
N MET A 60 14.08 55.83 -18.87
CA MET A 60 14.42 54.50 -18.36
C MET A 60 14.04 54.39 -16.88
N ALA A 61 13.17 53.44 -16.54
CA ALA A 61 12.93 53.06 -15.15
C ALA A 61 14.07 52.13 -14.67
N LEU A 62 14.69 52.46 -13.54
CA LEU A 62 15.75 51.66 -12.94
C LEU A 62 15.20 50.80 -11.78
N GLY A 63 15.68 49.57 -11.68
CA GLY A 63 15.42 48.69 -10.54
C GLY A 63 16.40 48.96 -9.38
N VAL A 64 15.99 48.63 -8.16
CA VAL A 64 16.81 48.67 -6.94
C VAL A 64 17.13 47.24 -6.52
N GLU A 65 18.42 46.92 -6.40
CA GLU A 65 18.87 45.62 -5.91
C GLU A 65 18.38 45.40 -4.47
N ASN A 66 17.69 44.28 -4.22
CA ASN A 66 17.11 43.95 -2.92
C ASN A 66 17.12 42.43 -2.67
N GLU A 67 18.30 41.84 -2.67
CA GLU A 67 18.52 40.39 -2.50
C GLU A 67 17.89 39.84 -1.21
N ASP A 68 17.94 40.63 -0.14
CA ASP A 68 17.39 40.27 1.17
C ASP A 68 15.87 40.46 1.29
N GLN A 69 15.21 40.95 0.22
CA GLN A 69 13.77 41.27 0.19
C GLN A 69 13.31 42.16 1.35
N ALA A 70 14.15 43.12 1.76
CA ALA A 70 13.81 44.09 2.78
C ALA A 70 12.72 45.06 2.27
N ASP A 71 11.99 45.70 3.18
CA ASP A 71 11.01 46.73 2.81
C ASP A 71 11.73 47.95 2.23
N LEU A 72 11.44 48.30 0.97
CA LEU A 72 12.06 49.43 0.25
C LEU A 72 11.33 50.77 0.44
N SER A 73 10.19 50.76 1.14
CA SER A 73 9.39 51.95 1.43
C SER A 73 8.73 51.82 2.80
N THR A 74 8.42 52.96 3.42
CA THR A 74 7.70 53.01 4.71
C THR A 74 6.23 53.42 4.49
N GLY A 75 5.40 53.35 5.53
CA GLY A 75 4.03 53.86 5.49
C GLY A 75 3.09 53.08 4.56
N ASP A 76 2.34 53.82 3.74
CA ASP A 76 1.36 53.31 2.77
C ASP A 76 1.98 52.73 1.49
N LYS A 77 3.31 52.80 1.37
CA LYS A 77 4.11 52.21 0.27
C LYS A 77 3.94 52.94 -1.06
N ASP A 78 3.59 54.21 -1.03
CA ASP A 78 3.74 55.06 -2.21
C ASP A 78 5.22 55.13 -2.59
N TYR A 79 5.50 55.02 -3.90
CA TYR A 79 6.86 55.07 -4.47
C TYR A 79 7.79 53.89 -4.15
N THR A 80 7.28 52.68 -3.84
CA THR A 80 8.15 51.50 -3.78
C THR A 80 8.82 51.25 -5.14
N PRO A 81 10.16 51.23 -5.24
CA PRO A 81 10.86 50.98 -6.50
C PRO A 81 10.72 49.51 -6.94
N ILE A 82 10.98 49.24 -8.22
CA ILE A 82 11.05 47.87 -8.75
C ILE A 82 12.25 47.17 -8.08
N ALA A 83 11.99 46.16 -7.26
CA ALA A 83 13.03 45.37 -6.63
C ALA A 83 13.62 44.33 -7.61
N VAL A 84 14.94 44.22 -7.67
CA VAL A 84 15.64 43.22 -8.49
C VAL A 84 16.65 42.41 -7.66
N THR A 85 16.96 41.18 -8.07
CA THR A 85 18.08 40.41 -7.52
C THR A 85 19.40 40.95 -8.06
N LYS A 86 20.54 40.55 -7.47
CA LYS A 86 21.87 40.94 -7.99
C LYS A 86 22.15 40.43 -9.41
N GLU A 87 21.42 39.40 -9.87
CA GLU A 87 21.44 38.90 -11.25
C GLU A 87 20.49 39.65 -12.20
N GLY A 88 19.71 40.61 -11.69
CA GLY A 88 18.78 41.42 -12.47
C GLY A 88 17.37 40.84 -12.62
N ASN A 89 16.99 39.81 -11.85
CA ASN A 89 15.63 39.28 -11.88
C ASN A 89 14.68 40.19 -11.11
N VAL A 90 13.49 40.49 -11.64
CA VAL A 90 12.46 41.25 -10.90
C VAL A 90 11.88 40.39 -9.78
N ILE A 91 11.85 40.94 -8.57
CA ILE A 91 11.32 40.26 -7.39
C ILE A 91 9.81 40.50 -7.33
N VAL A 92 9.04 39.41 -7.37
CA VAL A 92 7.59 39.42 -7.10
C VAL A 92 7.39 38.80 -5.72
N LYS A 93 7.23 39.64 -4.69
CA LYS A 93 6.93 39.17 -3.34
C LYS A 93 5.46 38.77 -3.26
N GLN A 94 5.19 37.49 -3.07
CA GLN A 94 3.84 37.02 -2.77
C GLN A 94 3.57 37.14 -1.28
N GLU A 95 2.64 38.02 -0.91
CA GLU A 95 2.15 38.11 0.47
C GLU A 95 1.01 37.09 0.67
N GLY A 96 1.19 36.14 1.60
CA GLY A 96 0.19 35.15 1.99
C GLY A 96 0.48 33.71 1.55
N THR A 97 -0.40 32.78 1.95
CA THR A 97 -0.29 31.36 1.60
C THR A 97 -0.57 31.17 0.11
N ILE A 98 0.42 30.68 -0.64
CA ILE A 98 0.18 30.13 -1.98
C ILE A 98 -0.62 28.85 -1.80
N THR A 99 -1.92 28.88 -2.10
CA THR A 99 -2.66 27.62 -2.24
C THR A 99 -2.20 26.99 -3.55
N VAL A 100 -1.19 26.13 -3.48
CA VAL A 100 -0.85 25.24 -4.59
C VAL A 100 -1.95 24.20 -4.63
N THR A 101 -2.95 24.42 -5.48
CA THR A 101 -3.80 23.33 -5.93
C THR A 101 -2.94 22.46 -6.83
N GLU A 102 -2.33 21.43 -6.25
CA GLU A 102 -1.60 20.40 -7.02
C GLU A 102 -2.57 19.83 -8.08
N SER A 103 -2.40 20.27 -9.33
CA SER A 103 -3.14 19.75 -10.49
C SER A 103 -2.46 18.52 -11.11
N SER A 104 -1.53 17.90 -10.39
CA SER A 104 -0.89 16.66 -10.82
C SER A 104 -1.47 15.51 -9.99
N PRO A 105 -2.30 14.62 -10.56
CA PRO A 105 -2.57 13.36 -9.92
C PRO A 105 -1.25 12.60 -9.91
N LEU A 106 -0.52 12.63 -8.80
CA LEU A 106 0.54 11.68 -8.56
C LEU A 106 -0.10 10.30 -8.29
N SER A 107 -0.80 9.76 -9.28
CA SER A 107 -1.04 8.33 -9.39
C SER A 107 0.33 7.69 -9.62
N GLY A 108 0.93 7.13 -8.57
CA GLY A 108 2.12 6.28 -8.74
C GLY A 108 3.22 6.36 -7.70
N PHE A 109 3.22 7.31 -6.75
CA PHE A 109 4.15 7.26 -5.61
C PHE A 109 3.46 6.73 -4.35
N ALA A 110 3.04 5.46 -4.40
CA ALA A 110 2.82 4.67 -3.20
C ALA A 110 4.18 4.24 -2.64
N THR A 111 4.94 5.16 -2.04
CA THR A 111 6.26 4.82 -1.47
C THR A 111 6.23 4.43 0.00
N SER A 112 5.06 4.40 0.64
CA SER A 112 4.81 3.60 1.85
C SER A 112 3.37 3.83 2.29
N ALA A 113 2.69 2.75 2.63
CA ALA A 113 1.29 2.75 3.05
C ALA A 113 1.08 3.52 4.37
N LYS A 114 0.98 4.84 4.26
CA LYS A 114 0.10 5.65 5.12
C LYS A 114 -1.19 5.92 4.37
N GLN A 115 -1.68 4.87 3.69
CA GLN A 115 -2.74 4.97 2.71
C GLN A 115 -4.08 4.92 3.43
N LEU A 116 -4.61 6.12 3.66
CA LEU A 116 -5.97 6.41 4.07
C LEU A 116 -6.24 6.18 5.56
N ALA A 117 -7.08 7.03 6.16
CA ALA A 117 -7.56 6.87 7.54
C ALA A 117 -8.32 5.53 7.73
N ASP A 118 -8.56 5.14 8.98
CA ASP A 118 -9.33 3.94 9.29
C ASP A 118 -10.70 3.94 8.57
N GLY A 119 -11.09 2.79 8.02
CA GLY A 119 -12.37 2.61 7.33
C GLY A 119 -12.36 2.89 5.82
N HIS A 120 -11.20 3.10 5.21
CA HIS A 120 -11.09 3.22 3.75
C HIS A 120 -10.76 1.89 3.06
N ASN A 121 -11.37 1.69 1.89
CA ASN A 121 -11.13 0.52 1.06
C ASN A 121 -10.00 0.80 0.05
N VAL A 122 -9.08 -0.16 -0.09
CA VAL A 122 -8.07 -0.16 -1.16
C VAL A 122 -8.57 -1.07 -2.28
N THR A 123 -8.84 -0.51 -3.46
CA THR A 123 -9.17 -1.29 -4.66
C THR A 123 -7.92 -1.43 -5.51
N VAL A 124 -7.42 -2.67 -5.67
CA VAL A 124 -6.33 -2.99 -6.60
C VAL A 124 -6.97 -3.48 -7.88
N ASP A 125 -7.02 -2.63 -8.91
CA ASP A 125 -7.48 -3.03 -10.23
C ASP A 125 -6.34 -3.72 -10.98
N ASN A 126 -6.52 -5.01 -11.23
CA ASN A 126 -5.59 -5.82 -12.00
C ASN A 126 -6.14 -6.11 -13.40
N ALA A 127 -6.48 -5.03 -14.11
CA ALA A 127 -7.17 -5.04 -15.40
C ALA A 127 -6.48 -5.81 -16.54
N ALA A 128 -5.22 -6.24 -16.38
CA ALA A 128 -4.47 -6.93 -17.43
C ALA A 128 -4.64 -8.47 -17.46
N GLY A 129 -5.48 -9.05 -16.60
CA GLY A 129 -6.02 -10.41 -16.77
C GLY A 129 -5.02 -11.58 -16.78
N ALA A 130 -3.75 -11.38 -16.44
CA ALA A 130 -2.74 -12.44 -16.54
C ALA A 130 -1.73 -12.55 -15.38
N ALA A 131 -1.61 -11.56 -14.48
CA ALA A 131 -0.70 -11.65 -13.33
C ALA A 131 -1.50 -11.66 -12.03
N ALA A 132 -1.29 -12.62 -11.13
CA ALA A 132 -1.89 -12.54 -9.80
C ALA A 132 -1.42 -11.27 -9.07
N VAL A 133 -2.26 -10.72 -8.19
CA VAL A 133 -1.78 -9.74 -7.20
C VAL A 133 -0.92 -10.50 -6.21
N ASN A 134 0.40 -10.40 -6.37
CA ASN A 134 1.33 -11.03 -5.43
C ASN A 134 1.24 -10.30 -4.10
N ILE A 135 0.70 -10.97 -3.09
CA ILE A 135 0.71 -10.46 -1.71
C ILE A 135 1.94 -11.04 -1.03
N GLN A 136 2.96 -10.21 -0.80
CA GLN A 136 4.12 -10.56 0.00
C GLN A 136 3.85 -10.15 1.45
N ASP A 137 3.26 -11.04 2.22
CA ASP A 137 2.97 -10.80 3.65
C ASP A 137 4.21 -10.87 4.55
N GLY A 138 5.34 -11.37 4.02
CA GLY A 138 6.57 -11.56 4.79
C GLY A 138 6.46 -12.66 5.86
N GLY A 139 5.55 -13.62 5.68
CA GLY A 139 5.25 -14.67 6.65
C GLY A 139 4.23 -14.27 7.72
N ASN A 140 3.54 -13.14 7.56
CA ASN A 140 2.45 -12.72 8.44
C ASN A 140 1.10 -13.31 8.00
N THR A 141 0.07 -13.19 8.85
CA THR A 141 -1.28 -13.63 8.52
C THR A 141 -2.00 -12.63 7.61
N ILE A 142 -2.52 -13.12 6.48
CA ILE A 142 -3.50 -12.39 5.67
C ILE A 142 -4.90 -12.76 6.20
N THR A 143 -5.68 -11.76 6.57
CA THR A 143 -7.10 -11.95 6.95
C THR A 143 -7.99 -11.50 5.81
N VAL A 144 -8.99 -12.31 5.49
CA VAL A 144 -10.04 -12.00 4.50
C VAL A 144 -11.36 -12.07 5.24
N ASP A 145 -12.13 -10.98 5.18
CA ASP A 145 -13.51 -11.01 5.66
C ASP A 145 -14.39 -11.73 4.62
N GLY A 146 -15.13 -12.74 5.07
CA GLY A 146 -16.02 -13.54 4.23
C GLY A 146 -15.37 -14.76 3.57
N ALA A 147 -15.95 -15.18 2.43
CA ALA A 147 -15.60 -16.42 1.74
C ALA A 147 -14.53 -16.20 0.68
N VAL A 148 -13.49 -17.04 0.69
CA VAL A 148 -12.48 -17.11 -0.37
C VAL A 148 -12.90 -18.17 -1.38
N THR A 149 -13.06 -17.79 -2.65
CA THR A 149 -13.26 -18.75 -3.75
C THR A 149 -11.93 -18.95 -4.46
N THR A 150 -11.42 -20.19 -4.48
CA THR A 150 -10.23 -20.56 -5.24
C THR A 150 -10.62 -21.34 -6.48
N SER A 151 -9.89 -21.15 -7.58
CA SER A 151 -10.02 -21.97 -8.79
C SER A 151 -8.77 -22.85 -8.90
N GLY A 152 -8.88 -24.12 -8.52
CA GLY A 152 -7.78 -25.10 -8.59
C GLY A 152 -7.49 -25.80 -7.26
N THR A 153 -6.38 -26.53 -7.21
CA THR A 153 -5.93 -27.24 -6.01
C THR A 153 -5.32 -26.27 -5.00
N VAL A 154 -5.83 -26.24 -3.77
CA VAL A 154 -5.21 -25.54 -2.64
C VAL A 154 -4.23 -26.51 -1.98
N ALA A 155 -2.94 -26.25 -2.12
CA ALA A 155 -1.92 -26.98 -1.37
C ALA A 155 -1.86 -26.42 0.05
N LEU A 156 -2.45 -27.15 1.01
CA LEU A 156 -2.31 -26.85 2.43
C LEU A 156 -1.05 -27.54 2.92
N THR A 157 -0.09 -26.77 3.44
CA THR A 157 1.14 -27.36 3.98
C THR A 157 0.97 -27.87 5.41
N ASN A 158 -0.04 -27.41 6.17
CA ASN A 158 -0.10 -27.63 7.61
C ASN A 158 -1.50 -27.71 8.27
N ASP A 159 -2.61 -27.82 7.53
CA ASP A 159 -3.94 -27.95 8.16
C ASP A 159 -4.93 -28.75 7.31
N SER A 160 -5.91 -29.37 7.98
CA SER A 160 -6.99 -30.16 7.36
C SER A 160 -7.99 -29.24 6.65
N LEU A 161 -8.39 -29.62 5.43
CA LEU A 161 -9.39 -28.92 4.60
C LEU A 161 -10.79 -28.92 5.24
N ILE A 162 -11.00 -29.69 6.31
CA ILE A 162 -12.31 -30.12 6.75
C ILE A 162 -12.59 -29.59 8.16
N GLY A 163 -12.98 -28.32 8.22
CA GLY A 163 -13.77 -27.69 9.29
C GLY A 163 -13.24 -27.79 10.73
N ALA A 164 -13.01 -26.64 11.36
CA ALA A 164 -12.85 -26.55 12.81
C ALA A 164 -14.14 -26.99 13.53
N GLY A 165 -14.25 -28.26 13.87
CA GLY A 165 -15.30 -28.82 14.71
C GLY A 165 -14.77 -30.04 15.43
N ASP A 166 -15.10 -30.19 16.71
CA ASP A 166 -14.68 -31.38 17.45
C ASP A 166 -15.34 -32.63 16.82
N PRO A 167 -14.55 -33.65 16.42
CA PRO A 167 -13.12 -33.82 16.70
C PRO A 167 -12.14 -33.25 15.65
N THR A 168 -10.91 -32.95 16.06
CA THR A 168 -9.82 -32.57 15.14
C THR A 168 -9.33 -33.78 14.33
N ILE A 169 -9.56 -33.76 13.02
CA ILE A 169 -9.11 -34.79 12.08
C ILE A 169 -7.70 -34.45 11.58
N ASP A 170 -6.71 -35.24 11.99
CA ASP A 170 -5.31 -35.06 11.60
C ASP A 170 -5.04 -35.59 10.19
N SER A 171 -5.64 -36.73 9.85
CA SER A 171 -5.56 -37.32 8.52
C SER A 171 -6.77 -38.20 8.26
N TYR A 172 -7.09 -38.35 6.98
CA TYR A 172 -8.15 -39.22 6.50
C TYR A 172 -7.61 -40.03 5.31
N ALA A 173 -7.68 -41.36 5.41
CA ALA A 173 -7.05 -42.28 4.47
C ALA A 173 -7.89 -43.54 4.29
N HIS A 174 -7.54 -44.33 3.28
CA HIS A 174 -8.04 -45.68 3.10
C HIS A 174 -6.89 -46.68 3.16
N VAL A 175 -7.17 -47.87 3.67
CA VAL A 175 -6.25 -49.00 3.69
C VAL A 175 -6.88 -50.18 2.97
N ALA A 176 -6.10 -50.85 2.13
CA ALA A 176 -6.54 -52.08 1.50
C ALA A 176 -6.58 -53.20 2.54
N ILE A 177 -7.67 -53.95 2.55
CA ILE A 177 -7.78 -55.21 3.29
C ILE A 177 -7.40 -56.31 2.32
N ASN A 178 -6.32 -57.04 2.59
CA ASN A 178 -5.94 -58.23 1.82
C ASN A 178 -5.30 -59.24 2.78
N LEU A 179 -6.15 -59.87 3.58
CA LEU A 179 -5.76 -60.68 4.73
C LEU A 179 -6.17 -62.13 4.52
N ASN A 180 -5.26 -63.05 4.87
CA ASN A 180 -5.57 -64.48 4.94
C ASN A 180 -6.08 -64.84 6.34
N ALA A 181 -6.46 -66.10 6.54
CA ALA A 181 -6.77 -66.61 7.86
C ALA A 181 -5.55 -66.43 8.79
N GLY A 182 -5.78 -65.78 9.93
CA GLY A 182 -4.75 -65.36 10.88
C GLY A 182 -5.37 -64.50 11.97
N ALA A 183 -4.71 -64.46 13.12
CA ALA A 183 -5.08 -63.58 14.23
C ALA A 183 -4.11 -62.40 14.32
N ASN A 184 -4.56 -61.31 14.95
CA ASN A 184 -3.82 -60.11 15.33
C ASN A 184 -3.11 -59.46 14.13
N GLN A 185 -3.82 -59.38 13.00
CA GLN A 185 -3.29 -58.78 11.78
C GLN A 185 -3.53 -57.26 11.84
N VAL A 186 -2.48 -56.50 12.17
CA VAL A 186 -2.53 -55.03 12.21
C VAL A 186 -2.85 -54.47 10.82
N LEU A 187 -3.93 -53.69 10.75
CA LEU A 187 -4.37 -53.01 9.52
C LEU A 187 -3.99 -51.53 9.55
N VAL A 188 -4.12 -50.88 10.69
CA VAL A 188 -3.77 -49.46 10.88
C VAL A 188 -3.15 -49.28 12.26
N SER A 189 -1.97 -48.66 12.33
CA SER A 189 -1.37 -48.29 13.61
C SER A 189 -1.72 -46.87 14.03
N SER A 190 -1.94 -46.67 15.33
CA SER A 190 -2.13 -45.36 15.93
C SER A 190 -0.81 -44.74 16.38
N ALA A 191 -0.80 -43.43 16.57
CA ALA A 191 0.30 -42.71 17.20
C ALA A 191 -0.12 -42.23 18.60
N ALA A 192 0.84 -41.81 19.43
CA ALA A 192 0.56 -41.32 20.77
C ALA A 192 -0.43 -40.14 20.78
N SER A 193 -1.37 -40.16 21.73
CA SER A 193 -2.52 -39.27 21.85
C SER A 193 -3.40 -39.21 20.59
N LYS A 194 -3.57 -40.34 19.89
CA LYS A 194 -4.47 -40.44 18.72
C LYS A 194 -5.46 -41.58 18.86
N GLN A 195 -6.60 -41.39 18.20
CA GLN A 195 -7.60 -42.44 18.00
C GLN A 195 -7.76 -42.74 16.51
N ILE A 196 -8.10 -43.99 16.20
CA ILE A 196 -8.52 -44.43 14.88
C ILE A 196 -10.05 -44.42 14.84
N TRP A 197 -10.63 -43.67 13.91
CA TRP A 197 -12.08 -43.59 13.70
C TRP A 197 -12.39 -44.15 12.31
N VAL A 198 -13.25 -45.16 12.21
CA VAL A 198 -13.57 -45.81 10.93
C VAL A 198 -14.89 -45.29 10.38
N TYR A 199 -14.91 -44.91 9.10
CA TYR A 199 -16.05 -44.25 8.46
C TYR A 199 -16.68 -45.06 7.34
N GLY A 200 -15.96 -46.01 6.79
CA GLY A 200 -16.38 -46.85 5.68
C GLY A 200 -15.62 -48.16 5.72
N ILE A 201 -16.29 -49.22 5.31
CA ILE A 201 -15.66 -50.54 5.17
C ILE A 201 -16.37 -51.32 4.09
N THR A 202 -15.63 -51.98 3.23
CA THR A 202 -16.18 -52.98 2.33
C THR A 202 -15.19 -54.11 2.17
N TYR A 203 -15.61 -55.34 2.45
CA TYR A 203 -14.81 -56.53 2.18
C TYR A 203 -15.69 -57.72 1.80
N THR A 204 -15.06 -58.74 1.22
CA THR A 204 -15.68 -60.04 0.91
C THR A 204 -14.84 -61.18 1.47
N CYS A 205 -15.50 -62.26 1.89
CA CYS A 205 -14.88 -63.48 2.40
C CYS A 205 -14.82 -64.55 1.31
N SER A 206 -13.65 -65.15 1.08
CA SER A 206 -13.46 -66.18 0.05
C SER A 206 -14.21 -67.49 0.33
N VAL A 207 -14.38 -67.84 1.61
CA VAL A 207 -15.09 -69.03 2.09
C VAL A 207 -15.84 -68.70 3.38
N ALA A 208 -16.66 -69.63 3.89
CA ALA A 208 -17.32 -69.45 5.18
C ALA A 208 -16.29 -69.42 6.31
N GLY A 209 -16.44 -68.50 7.24
CA GLY A 209 -15.50 -68.23 8.32
C GLY A 209 -15.95 -67.08 9.19
N THR A 210 -15.09 -66.62 10.09
CA THR A 210 -15.40 -65.51 11.00
C THR A 210 -14.41 -64.37 10.83
N VAL A 211 -14.89 -63.14 11.01
CA VAL A 211 -14.08 -61.92 11.00
C VAL A 211 -14.36 -61.12 12.26
N SER A 212 -13.33 -60.61 12.93
CA SER A 212 -13.45 -59.68 14.06
C SER A 212 -12.46 -58.54 13.87
N PHE A 213 -12.93 -57.30 13.96
CA PHE A 213 -12.06 -56.14 14.09
C PHE A 213 -11.88 -55.86 15.57
N GLN A 214 -10.63 -55.66 16.00
CA GLN A 214 -10.26 -55.52 17.40
C GLN A 214 -9.16 -54.48 17.58
N ASP A 215 -8.87 -54.14 18.83
CA ASP A 215 -7.69 -53.37 19.19
C ASP A 215 -6.48 -54.28 19.49
N GLU A 216 -5.32 -53.67 19.72
CA GLU A 216 -4.06 -54.35 20.05
C GLU A 216 -4.09 -55.17 21.37
N ASP A 217 -5.13 -54.99 22.20
CA ASP A 217 -5.33 -55.76 23.44
C ASP A 217 -6.29 -56.95 23.22
N ASP A 218 -6.51 -57.35 21.96
CA ASP A 218 -7.47 -58.38 21.54
C ASP A 218 -8.92 -58.09 21.98
N THR A 219 -9.29 -56.81 22.18
CA THR A 219 -10.66 -56.43 22.51
C THR A 219 -11.47 -56.24 21.23
N ALA A 220 -12.37 -57.18 20.96
CA ALA A 220 -13.23 -57.13 19.79
C ALA A 220 -14.11 -55.86 19.78
N ILE A 221 -13.93 -55.00 18.77
CA ILE A 221 -14.69 -53.78 18.54
C ILE A 221 -16.03 -54.11 17.87
N THR A 222 -16.01 -55.09 16.95
CA THR A 222 -17.20 -55.52 16.20
C THR A 222 -17.90 -56.72 16.79
N GLY A 223 -17.26 -57.39 17.75
CA GLY A 223 -17.52 -58.79 18.02
C GLY A 223 -17.10 -59.69 16.85
N ILE A 224 -17.34 -61.00 17.02
CA ILE A 224 -17.08 -62.02 16.01
C ILE A 224 -18.27 -62.08 15.05
N MET A 225 -18.01 -61.85 13.75
CA MET A 225 -19.02 -61.90 12.70
C MET A 225 -18.89 -63.17 11.86
N ASP A 226 -19.95 -63.96 11.80
CA ASP A 226 -20.02 -65.14 10.94
C ASP A 226 -20.35 -64.73 9.49
N HIS A 227 -19.53 -65.19 8.54
CA HIS A 227 -19.72 -64.97 7.12
C HIS A 227 -19.89 -66.30 6.38
N ALA A 228 -20.80 -66.32 5.42
CA ALA A 228 -20.90 -67.39 4.44
C ALA A 228 -19.85 -67.22 3.34
N ALA A 229 -19.61 -68.26 2.54
CA ALA A 229 -18.72 -68.16 1.39
C ALA A 229 -19.20 -67.08 0.40
N ASN A 230 -18.27 -66.22 -0.05
CA ASN A 230 -18.52 -65.08 -0.93
C ASN A 230 -19.49 -64.03 -0.35
N SER A 231 -19.72 -64.01 0.97
CA SER A 231 -20.44 -62.92 1.64
C SER A 231 -19.45 -61.86 2.15
N GLY A 232 -19.96 -60.78 2.72
CA GLY A 232 -19.11 -59.70 3.19
C GLY A 232 -19.89 -58.66 3.98
N LEU A 233 -19.21 -57.58 4.32
CA LEU A 233 -19.80 -56.37 4.89
C LEU A 233 -19.54 -55.23 3.92
N SER A 234 -20.53 -54.37 3.74
CA SER A 234 -20.34 -53.08 3.07
C SER A 234 -21.09 -52.02 3.85
N HIS A 235 -20.34 -51.04 4.34
CA HIS A 235 -20.86 -49.79 4.88
C HIS A 235 -20.22 -48.66 4.09
N PRO A 236 -21.01 -47.83 3.38
CA PRO A 236 -20.48 -46.75 2.59
C PRO A 236 -19.86 -45.69 3.50
N THR A 237 -18.90 -44.96 2.96
CA THR A 237 -18.20 -43.93 3.70
C THR A 237 -19.12 -42.80 4.11
N SER A 238 -19.13 -42.44 5.40
CA SER A 238 -19.90 -41.28 5.88
C SER A 238 -19.13 -39.97 5.58
N GLY A 239 -19.84 -38.95 5.08
CA GLY A 239 -19.28 -37.61 4.91
C GLY A 239 -19.28 -36.78 6.20
N ASN A 240 -19.65 -37.37 7.34
CA ASN A 240 -19.77 -36.70 8.63
C ASN A 240 -18.74 -37.25 9.62
N PHE A 241 -17.67 -36.48 9.83
CA PHE A 241 -16.59 -36.82 10.77
C PHE A 241 -17.03 -36.91 12.23
N ALA A 242 -18.23 -36.43 12.59
CA ALA A 242 -18.75 -36.59 13.94
C ALA A 242 -19.32 -38.01 14.22
N MET A 243 -19.58 -38.81 13.19
CA MET A 243 -20.28 -40.10 13.30
C MET A 243 -19.53 -41.22 12.58
N PRO A 244 -18.43 -41.73 13.15
CA PRO A 244 -17.80 -42.95 12.66
C PRO A 244 -18.66 -44.18 12.96
N ILE A 245 -18.42 -45.26 12.22
CA ILE A 245 -19.02 -46.58 12.45
C ILE A 245 -18.56 -47.10 13.82
N TRP A 246 -17.25 -47.04 14.07
CA TRP A 246 -16.64 -47.39 15.34
C TRP A 246 -15.39 -46.55 15.62
N LYS A 247 -15.06 -46.42 16.90
CA LYS A 247 -13.91 -45.67 17.42
C LYS A 247 -13.06 -46.61 18.25
N LEU A 248 -11.76 -46.53 18.05
CA LEU A 248 -10.81 -47.24 18.88
C LEU A 248 -10.50 -46.42 20.13
N GLY A 249 -9.97 -47.10 21.15
CA GLY A 249 -9.34 -46.44 22.28
C GLY A 249 -8.18 -45.55 21.84
N THR A 250 -7.78 -44.62 22.71
CA THR A 250 -6.57 -43.81 22.47
C THR A 250 -5.34 -44.71 22.48
N ASP A 251 -4.43 -44.46 21.55
CA ASP A 251 -3.15 -45.17 21.38
C ASP A 251 -3.33 -46.66 21.08
N LYS A 252 -4.42 -47.01 20.37
CA LYS A 252 -4.73 -48.39 19.97
C LYS A 252 -4.62 -48.60 18.48
N ASP A 253 -3.89 -49.64 18.09
CA ASP A 253 -3.86 -50.15 16.72
C ASP A 253 -5.17 -50.87 16.36
N LEU A 254 -5.58 -50.79 15.10
CA LEU A 254 -6.70 -51.56 14.55
C LEU A 254 -6.17 -52.86 13.96
N GLU A 255 -6.63 -53.97 14.53
CA GLU A 255 -6.28 -55.31 14.10
C GLU A 255 -7.50 -56.09 13.59
N VAL A 256 -7.24 -57.14 12.82
CA VAL A 256 -8.26 -58.03 12.28
C VAL A 256 -7.92 -59.49 12.52
N ASP A 257 -8.88 -60.21 13.09
CA ASP A 257 -8.88 -61.66 13.20
C ASP A 257 -9.75 -62.26 12.10
N VAL A 258 -9.16 -63.20 11.34
CA VAL A 258 -9.83 -63.91 10.27
C VAL A 258 -9.66 -65.41 10.51
N VAL A 259 -10.76 -66.12 10.68
CA VAL A 259 -10.76 -67.58 10.88
C VAL A 259 -11.28 -68.25 9.61
N THR A 260 -10.49 -69.18 9.06
CA THR A 260 -10.82 -70.04 7.91
C THR A 260 -10.95 -69.33 6.55
N ALA A 261 -11.36 -68.07 6.50
CA ALA A 261 -11.50 -67.29 5.27
C ALA A 261 -10.25 -66.49 4.89
N ALA A 262 -10.23 -65.95 3.67
CA ALA A 262 -9.42 -64.79 3.31
C ALA A 262 -10.37 -63.64 2.98
N ILE A 263 -9.99 -62.41 3.32
CA ILE A 263 -10.78 -61.22 3.05
C ILE A 263 -10.04 -60.22 2.16
N ASP A 264 -10.77 -59.67 1.19
CA ASP A 264 -10.28 -58.64 0.26
C ASP A 264 -11.27 -57.46 0.23
N GLY A 265 -10.75 -56.23 0.26
CA GLY A 265 -11.54 -55.03 0.41
C GLY A 265 -10.76 -53.76 0.73
N TRP A 266 -11.44 -52.80 1.34
CA TRP A 266 -10.88 -51.52 1.78
C TRP A 266 -11.62 -51.00 3.01
N LEU A 267 -10.90 -50.20 3.80
CA LEU A 267 -11.40 -49.54 5.00
C LEU A 267 -11.00 -48.06 4.98
N ASP A 268 -11.97 -47.19 5.21
CA ASP A 268 -11.77 -45.75 5.35
C ASP A 268 -11.67 -45.37 6.82
N TYR A 269 -10.63 -44.64 7.17
CA TYR A 269 -10.39 -44.23 8.54
C TYR A 269 -9.82 -42.81 8.62
N ALA A 270 -9.98 -42.21 9.80
CA ALA A 270 -9.26 -41.01 10.19
C ALA A 270 -8.36 -41.28 11.39
N ILE A 271 -7.24 -40.58 11.44
CA ILE A 271 -6.47 -40.37 12.67
C ILE A 271 -6.98 -39.08 13.31
N VAL A 272 -7.36 -39.19 14.58
CA VAL A 272 -8.07 -38.13 15.30
C VAL A 272 -7.28 -37.75 16.54
N SER A 273 -7.04 -36.45 16.72
CA SER A 273 -6.46 -35.93 17.96
C SER A 273 -7.45 -35.99 19.11
N VAL A 274 -6.99 -36.43 20.29
CA VAL A 274 -7.75 -36.51 21.55
C VAL A 274 -7.15 -35.66 22.65
#